data_AF-A0A812VB04-F1
#
_entry.id   AF-A0A812VB04-F1
#
_cell.length_a   1.000
_cell.length_b   1.000
_cell.length_c   1.000
_cell.angle_alpha   90.00
_cell.angle_beta   90.00
_cell.angle_gamma   90.00
#
_symmetry.space_group_name_H-M   'P 1'
#
loop_
_entity.id
_entity.type
_entity.pdbx_description
1 polymer ?
#
loop_
_entity_poly.entity_id
_entity_poly.type
_entity_poly.pdbx_seq_one_letter_code
_entity_poly.pdbx_strand_id
1 'polypeptide(L)'
;MKEVWIWDPVDANAAFQHPQEPPENNLVMAKECFMDGKIGARLNKLSRATLVDQNGSIAMVTREDGSRHEVPRARLLQWYEGLLVLQELEAKSDAGVTWFDDRCRDLLIQARKKYKSGILGSLYVERKLLNISVTGKRLDAEGPNFTHRRPEVKDVELPAEGEDEAVPGRFSIVDITGYMPPWEAWCHEHAGFYQDFYQVQWKSDKGTAWAGMNFSKVENGAVEAGSTWEPDDCIPPSLDGMRLREKTRWFKRKRVQEQKAEKELAEATKSKRPRNESSSRLPEPPANLGRYRRNGSALMKDLFLQIGHDFDRAEAEASKDVCSGWPRKAEDYPPGYGCADPPGICHATCDCMDENKLPEQTKAWLEDPRRSSDAAMAIHNLSLQKHFVARRGSVSNWHRFEPVQTGHADQTTHAKAALDLSKVLEESVRSVLKDLPILALQQSGDSVRIPAGALLKPSEDYVPVHFQLSQTAAARQWLSLSEDGKLSLMGNGPPSRPAPFRVEFLHSEGLTAVVDCMVTDTQQKPWLSASATIAARFTNVALCPLSRNVRVVLQEHLRKMFSFETKVAKEVSLGRWLDVADMLIRMLRTTATVDIVKPDAQTSRPPPRAAAVARAG
;
A
#
# COMPACT_ATOMS: atom_id res chain seq x y z
N MET A 1 -11.29 14.05 0.08
CA MET A 1 -12.22 13.33 -0.85
C MET A 1 -12.50 11.92 -0.32
N LYS A 2 -13.66 11.32 -0.63
CA LYS A 2 -14.04 10.00 -0.08
C LYS A 2 -13.67 8.86 -1.04
N GLU A 3 -12.85 7.92 -0.59
CA GLU A 3 -12.54 6.71 -1.36
C GLU A 3 -13.77 5.79 -1.44
N VAL A 4 -14.01 5.20 -2.61
CA VAL A 4 -15.11 4.26 -2.89
C VAL A 4 -14.62 3.17 -3.85
N TRP A 5 -15.41 2.12 -3.99
CA TRP A 5 -15.23 1.13 -5.04
C TRP A 5 -16.38 1.21 -6.04
N ILE A 6 -16.10 0.82 -7.28
CA ILE A 6 -17.08 0.70 -8.36
C ILE A 6 -17.16 -0.76 -8.74
N TRP A 7 -18.37 -1.29 -8.85
CA TRP A 7 -18.63 -2.58 -9.48
C TRP A 7 -18.52 -2.45 -11.00
N ASP A 8 -17.49 -3.04 -11.59
CA ASP A 8 -17.28 -3.14 -13.02
C ASP A 8 -17.48 -4.58 -13.49
N PRO A 9 -17.95 -4.85 -14.72
CA PRO A 9 -17.93 -6.20 -15.25
C PRO A 9 -16.48 -6.68 -15.41
N VAL A 10 -16.25 -7.99 -15.22
CA VAL A 10 -14.93 -8.60 -15.43
C VAL A 10 -14.53 -8.47 -16.90
N ASP A 11 -15.44 -8.84 -17.81
CA ASP A 11 -15.32 -8.57 -19.24
C ASP A 11 -15.70 -7.11 -19.54
N ALA A 12 -14.76 -6.36 -20.11
CA ALA A 12 -14.97 -4.96 -20.45
C ALA A 12 -16.08 -4.74 -21.49
N ASN A 13 -16.44 -5.76 -22.28
CA ASN A 13 -17.49 -5.70 -23.28
C ASN A 13 -18.86 -6.15 -22.75
N ALA A 14 -18.93 -6.73 -21.55
CA ALA A 14 -20.18 -7.19 -20.99
C ALA A 14 -21.03 -6.02 -20.49
N ALA A 15 -22.35 -6.14 -20.64
CA ALA A 15 -23.28 -5.24 -19.98
C ALA A 15 -23.12 -5.37 -18.46
N PHE A 16 -23.21 -4.25 -17.75
CA PHE A 16 -23.13 -4.28 -16.30
C PHE A 16 -24.37 -4.98 -15.72
N GLN A 17 -24.13 -6.02 -14.92
CA GLN A 17 -25.15 -6.66 -14.09
C GLN A 17 -24.92 -6.28 -12.63
N HIS A 18 -25.95 -5.78 -11.98
CA HIS A 18 -25.85 -5.39 -10.58
C HIS A 18 -25.52 -6.61 -9.70
N PRO A 19 -24.50 -6.57 -8.82
CA PRO A 19 -24.09 -7.72 -8.01
C PRO A 19 -25.16 -8.27 -7.06
N GLN A 20 -26.27 -7.56 -6.87
CA GLN A 20 -27.39 -7.96 -5.99
C GLN A 20 -28.61 -8.45 -6.77
N GLU A 21 -28.56 -8.40 -8.11
CA GLU A 21 -29.70 -8.75 -8.94
C GLU A 21 -29.45 -10.09 -9.63
N PRO A 22 -30.42 -11.02 -9.56
CA PRO A 22 -30.37 -12.22 -10.38
C PRO A 22 -30.46 -11.82 -11.87
N PRO A 23 -29.95 -12.65 -12.80
CA PRO A 23 -30.06 -12.37 -14.23
C PRO A 23 -31.54 -12.30 -14.65
N GLU A 24 -31.97 -11.17 -15.23
CA GLU A 24 -33.36 -10.97 -15.66
C GLU A 24 -33.70 -11.88 -16.86
N ASN A 25 -34.59 -12.87 -16.65
CA ASN A 25 -35.30 -13.69 -17.67
C ASN A 25 -34.51 -14.12 -18.92
N ASN A 26 -33.19 -14.21 -18.81
CA ASN A 26 -32.30 -14.59 -19.89
C ASN A 26 -31.77 -15.99 -19.56
N LEU A 27 -32.37 -17.01 -20.20
CA LEU A 27 -32.00 -18.41 -20.00
C LEU A 27 -30.50 -18.67 -20.21
N VAL A 28 -29.85 -17.89 -21.07
CA VAL A 28 -28.40 -18.00 -21.31
C VAL A 28 -27.63 -17.50 -20.08
N MET A 29 -27.94 -16.30 -19.57
CA MET A 29 -27.28 -15.78 -18.38
C MET A 29 -27.59 -16.59 -17.12
N ALA A 30 -28.83 -17.09 -16.97
CA ALA A 30 -29.20 -17.96 -15.89
C ALA A 30 -28.39 -19.26 -15.92
N LYS A 31 -28.23 -19.87 -17.10
CA LYS A 31 -27.36 -21.03 -17.28
C LYS A 31 -25.91 -20.71 -16.92
N GLU A 32 -25.37 -19.60 -17.41
CA GLU A 32 -23.99 -19.20 -17.08
C GLU A 32 -23.78 -18.97 -15.58
N CYS A 33 -24.73 -18.33 -14.92
CA CYS A 33 -24.68 -18.07 -13.48
C CYS A 33 -24.81 -19.37 -12.69
N PHE A 34 -25.92 -20.10 -12.85
CA PHE A 34 -26.31 -21.18 -11.96
C PHE A 34 -25.74 -22.55 -12.36
N MET A 35 -25.47 -22.78 -13.65
CA MET A 35 -24.88 -24.06 -14.11
C MET A 35 -23.37 -23.96 -14.32
N ASP A 36 -22.89 -22.87 -14.93
CA ASP A 36 -21.46 -22.71 -15.23
C ASP A 36 -20.69 -22.05 -14.06
N GLY A 37 -21.39 -21.68 -12.98
CA GLY A 37 -20.80 -21.08 -11.79
C GLY A 37 -20.14 -19.72 -12.05
N LYS A 38 -20.58 -18.99 -13.08
CA LYS A 38 -20.15 -17.61 -13.34
C LYS A 38 -21.00 -16.67 -12.50
N ILE A 39 -20.76 -16.62 -11.19
CA ILE A 39 -21.42 -15.70 -10.26
C ILE A 39 -20.39 -14.89 -9.46
N GLY A 40 -20.86 -13.87 -8.74
CA GLY A 40 -20.04 -13.11 -7.82
C GLY A 40 -18.80 -12.50 -8.45
N ALA A 41 -17.64 -12.86 -7.90
CA ALA A 41 -16.31 -12.40 -8.33
C ALA A 41 -15.92 -12.77 -9.77
N ARG A 42 -16.65 -13.68 -10.41
CA ARG A 42 -16.42 -14.05 -11.81
C ARG A 42 -17.21 -13.17 -12.79
N LEU A 43 -18.28 -12.52 -12.34
CA LEU A 43 -19.06 -11.59 -13.15
C LEU A 43 -18.61 -10.14 -12.97
N ASN A 44 -18.36 -9.75 -11.72
CA ASN A 44 -18.03 -8.39 -11.36
C ASN A 44 -16.65 -8.30 -10.69
N LYS A 45 -15.95 -7.20 -10.94
CA LYS A 45 -14.70 -6.81 -10.29
C LYS A 45 -14.86 -5.48 -9.56
N LEU A 46 -13.97 -5.24 -8.60
CA LEU A 46 -13.91 -3.98 -7.87
C LEU A 46 -12.84 -3.06 -8.45
N SER A 47 -13.27 -1.88 -8.90
CA SER A 47 -12.39 -0.80 -9.35
C SER A 47 -12.35 0.29 -8.30
N ARG A 48 -11.16 0.64 -7.81
CA ARG A 48 -11.00 1.76 -6.87
C ARG A 48 -11.29 3.10 -7.56
N ALA A 49 -11.97 3.98 -6.85
CA ALA A 49 -12.22 5.34 -7.28
C ALA A 49 -12.33 6.32 -6.12
N THR A 50 -12.30 7.60 -6.45
CA THR A 50 -12.53 8.70 -5.51
C THR A 50 -13.86 9.36 -5.83
N LEU A 51 -14.76 9.41 -4.86
CA LEU A 51 -16.04 10.08 -5.00
C LEU A 51 -15.84 11.59 -5.02
N VAL A 52 -16.32 12.24 -6.08
CA VAL A 52 -16.25 13.69 -6.30
C VAL A 52 -17.54 14.36 -5.86
N ASP A 53 -18.68 13.87 -6.35
CA ASP A 53 -20.01 14.44 -6.07
C ASP A 53 -21.09 13.35 -6.15
N GLN A 54 -22.25 13.59 -5.51
CA GLN A 54 -23.43 12.73 -5.56
C GLN A 54 -24.70 13.54 -5.76
N ASN A 55 -25.39 13.29 -6.88
CA ASN A 55 -26.66 13.92 -7.17
C ASN A 55 -27.72 12.85 -7.51
N GLY A 56 -28.63 12.61 -6.56
CA GLY A 56 -29.71 11.63 -6.71
C GLY A 56 -29.19 10.19 -6.90
N SER A 57 -29.50 9.60 -8.06
CA SER A 57 -29.13 8.22 -8.43
C SER A 57 -27.78 8.11 -9.13
N ILE A 58 -27.11 9.23 -9.43
CA ILE A 58 -25.84 9.28 -10.14
C ILE A 58 -24.77 9.85 -9.21
N ALA A 59 -23.56 9.30 -9.29
CA ALA A 59 -22.39 9.77 -8.59
C ALA A 59 -21.26 10.07 -9.57
N MET A 60 -20.59 11.21 -9.38
CA MET A 60 -19.39 11.56 -10.12
C MET A 60 -18.18 10.99 -9.38
N VAL A 61 -17.36 10.20 -10.08
CA VAL A 61 -16.18 9.54 -9.51
C VAL A 61 -14.95 9.78 -10.37
N THR A 62 -13.79 9.85 -9.74
CA THR A 62 -12.48 9.86 -10.42
C THR A 62 -11.84 8.49 -10.25
N ARG A 63 -11.61 7.76 -11.35
CA ARG A 63 -10.93 6.46 -11.34
C ARG A 63 -9.43 6.65 -11.10
N GLU A 64 -8.71 5.55 -10.86
CA GLU A 64 -7.26 5.61 -10.59
C GLU A 64 -6.42 6.18 -11.74
N ASP A 65 -6.90 6.11 -12.98
CA ASP A 65 -6.27 6.72 -14.16
C ASP A 65 -6.50 8.25 -14.24
N GLY A 66 -7.18 8.83 -13.25
CA GLY A 66 -7.52 10.26 -13.21
C GLY A 66 -8.76 10.64 -14.03
N SER A 67 -9.36 9.69 -14.75
CA SER A 67 -10.55 9.94 -15.56
C SER A 67 -11.80 10.11 -14.69
N ARG A 68 -12.67 11.06 -15.06
CA ARG A 68 -13.93 11.33 -14.37
C ARG A 68 -15.08 10.64 -15.08
N HIS A 69 -15.92 9.96 -14.31
CA HIS A 69 -17.06 9.18 -14.81
C HIS A 69 -18.31 9.46 -13.99
N GLU A 70 -19.44 9.53 -14.68
CA GLU A 70 -20.76 9.40 -14.05
C GLU A 70 -21.07 7.92 -13.89
N VAL A 71 -21.36 7.51 -12.66
CA VAL A 71 -21.62 6.11 -12.30
C VAL A 71 -22.91 6.05 -11.51
N PRO A 72 -23.85 5.14 -11.83
CA PRO A 72 -25.04 4.94 -11.02
C PRO A 72 -24.64 4.61 -9.58
N ARG A 73 -25.30 5.24 -8.61
CA ARG A 73 -25.00 5.10 -7.18
C ARG A 73 -25.06 3.64 -6.70
N ALA A 74 -25.91 2.83 -7.32
CA ALA A 74 -26.02 1.40 -7.05
C ALA A 74 -24.70 0.63 -7.34
N ARG A 75 -23.88 1.10 -8.29
CA ARG A 75 -22.56 0.51 -8.59
C ARG A 75 -21.49 0.89 -7.57
N LEU A 76 -21.76 1.84 -6.67
CA LEU A 76 -20.81 2.27 -5.67
C LEU A 76 -20.86 1.37 -4.44
N LEU A 77 -19.70 0.90 -4.03
CA LEU A 77 -19.50 0.15 -2.80
C LEU A 77 -18.64 0.99 -1.83
N GLN A 78 -18.98 0.94 -0.54
CA GLN A 78 -18.22 1.69 0.47
C GLN A 78 -16.78 1.15 0.54
N TRP A 79 -15.82 2.04 0.80
CA TRP A 79 -14.40 1.68 0.87
C TRP A 79 -14.13 0.46 1.77
N TYR A 80 -14.68 0.47 2.98
CA TYR A 80 -14.48 -0.60 3.95
C TYR A 80 -15.12 -1.92 3.52
N GLU A 81 -16.28 -1.87 2.85
CA GLU A 81 -16.93 -3.07 2.29
C GLU A 81 -16.08 -3.71 1.19
N GLY A 82 -15.50 -2.92 0.29
CA GLY A 82 -14.61 -3.46 -0.73
C GLY A 82 -13.34 -4.06 -0.14
N LEU A 83 -12.81 -3.51 0.98
CA LEU A 83 -11.71 -4.15 1.70
C LEU A 83 -12.09 -5.51 2.30
N LEU A 84 -13.33 -5.67 2.79
CA LEU A 84 -13.84 -6.96 3.25
C LEU A 84 -13.97 -7.97 2.11
N VAL A 85 -14.40 -7.52 0.92
CA VAL A 85 -14.42 -8.35 -0.29
C VAL A 85 -13.01 -8.81 -0.68
N LEU A 86 -12.04 -7.89 -0.73
CA LEU A 86 -10.65 -8.25 -1.06
C LEU A 86 -10.04 -9.20 -0.03
N GLN A 87 -10.36 -9.04 1.26
CA GLN A 87 -9.92 -9.96 2.32
C GLN A 87 -10.51 -11.36 2.14
N GLU A 88 -11.78 -11.45 1.76
CA GLU A 88 -12.45 -12.73 1.50
C GLU A 88 -11.86 -13.43 0.26
N LEU A 89 -11.56 -12.67 -0.80
CA LEU A 89 -10.89 -13.18 -2.00
C LEU A 89 -9.46 -13.68 -1.70
N GLU A 90 -8.72 -12.97 -0.84
CA GLU A 90 -7.39 -13.41 -0.41
C GLU A 90 -7.46 -14.74 0.36
N ALA A 91 -8.47 -14.91 1.22
CA ALA A 91 -8.69 -16.15 1.95
C ALA A 91 -9.10 -17.33 1.04
N LYS A 92 -9.67 -17.03 -0.13
CA LYS A 92 -10.14 -17.99 -1.14
C LYS A 92 -9.23 -17.99 -2.38
N SER A 93 -7.91 -17.93 -2.20
CA SER A 93 -6.90 -17.78 -3.27
C SER A 93 -7.06 -18.70 -4.50
N ASP A 94 -7.79 -19.80 -4.36
CA ASP A 94 -7.98 -20.83 -5.39
C ASP A 94 -9.25 -20.66 -6.25
N ALA A 95 -10.06 -19.61 -6.03
CA ALA A 95 -11.39 -19.47 -6.66
C ALA A 95 -11.40 -19.16 -8.18
N GLY A 96 -10.22 -19.04 -8.81
CA GLY A 96 -10.09 -18.72 -10.25
C GLY A 96 -10.44 -17.27 -10.61
N VAL A 97 -10.32 -16.35 -9.65
CA VAL A 97 -10.64 -14.93 -9.84
C VAL A 97 -9.43 -14.20 -10.43
N THR A 98 -9.47 -13.91 -11.73
CA THR A 98 -8.31 -13.42 -12.50
C THR A 98 -7.96 -11.96 -12.25
N TRP A 99 -8.91 -11.14 -11.79
CA TRP A 99 -8.70 -9.71 -11.55
C TRP A 99 -8.16 -9.40 -10.14
N PHE A 100 -8.15 -10.38 -9.23
CA PHE A 100 -7.56 -10.23 -7.90
C PHE A 100 -6.03 -10.43 -7.97
N ASP A 101 -5.36 -9.37 -8.39
CA ASP A 101 -3.92 -9.33 -8.68
C ASP A 101 -3.07 -8.79 -7.52
N ASP A 102 -1.76 -8.66 -7.76
CA ASP A 102 -0.81 -8.15 -6.76
C ASP A 102 -1.11 -6.70 -6.36
N ARG A 103 -1.72 -5.90 -7.25
CA ARG A 103 -2.16 -4.54 -6.90
C ARG A 103 -3.27 -4.58 -5.85
N CYS A 104 -4.23 -5.48 -5.97
CA CYS A 104 -5.28 -5.67 -4.95
C CYS A 104 -4.68 -6.14 -3.62
N ARG A 105 -3.71 -7.06 -3.65
CA ARG A 105 -2.99 -7.54 -2.46
C ARG A 105 -2.19 -6.43 -1.78
N ASP A 106 -1.47 -5.63 -2.56
CA ASP A 106 -0.71 -4.49 -2.05
C ASP A 106 -1.61 -3.46 -1.38
N LEU A 107 -2.77 -3.17 -1.98
CA LEU A 107 -3.78 -2.30 -1.41
C LEU A 107 -4.30 -2.86 -0.08
N LEU A 108 -4.60 -4.16 -0.03
CA LEU A 108 -5.05 -4.81 1.20
C LEU A 108 -3.98 -4.78 2.30
N ILE A 109 -2.70 -4.99 1.95
CA ILE A 109 -1.56 -4.86 2.87
C ILE A 109 -1.43 -3.42 3.38
N GLN A 110 -1.57 -2.42 2.51
CA GLN A 110 -1.55 -1.01 2.90
C GLN A 110 -2.70 -0.67 3.84
N ALA A 111 -3.91 -1.15 3.54
CA ALA A 111 -5.08 -0.97 4.39
C ALA A 111 -4.89 -1.63 5.76
N ARG A 112 -4.37 -2.86 5.82
CA ARG A 112 -4.04 -3.55 7.09
C ARG A 112 -3.01 -2.80 7.93
N LYS A 113 -2.07 -2.10 7.30
CA LYS A 113 -1.12 -1.22 8.03
C LYS A 113 -1.81 0.04 8.57
N LYS A 114 -2.79 0.58 7.83
CA LYS A 114 -3.57 1.76 8.24
C LYS A 114 -4.50 1.46 9.40
N TYR A 115 -5.18 0.32 9.39
CA TYR A 115 -6.05 -0.11 10.48
C TYR A 115 -5.28 -0.94 11.51
N LYS A 116 -4.96 -0.34 12.67
CA LYS A 116 -4.15 -1.00 13.72
C LYS A 116 -4.68 -2.38 14.14
N SER A 117 -6.00 -2.54 14.17
CA SER A 117 -6.71 -3.79 14.51
C SER A 117 -6.96 -4.70 13.31
N GLY A 118 -6.42 -4.37 12.14
CA GLY A 118 -6.76 -5.00 10.87
C GLY A 118 -8.13 -4.59 10.33
N ILE A 119 -8.54 -5.28 9.26
CA ILE A 119 -9.87 -5.14 8.66
C ILE A 119 -10.74 -6.22 9.30
N LEU A 120 -11.80 -5.81 10.01
CA LEU A 120 -12.60 -6.65 10.89
C LEU A 120 -14.04 -6.68 10.39
N GLY A 121 -14.50 -7.84 9.97
CA GLY A 121 -15.88 -8.04 9.50
C GLY A 121 -16.88 -7.90 10.65
N SER A 122 -16.52 -8.38 11.84
CA SER A 122 -17.39 -8.28 13.02
C SER A 122 -17.70 -6.83 13.39
N LEU A 123 -16.69 -5.95 13.35
CA LEU A 123 -16.83 -4.52 13.63
C LEU A 123 -17.76 -3.83 12.62
N TYR A 124 -17.66 -4.21 11.34
CA TYR A 124 -18.52 -3.65 10.31
C TYR A 124 -19.98 -4.08 10.51
N VAL A 125 -20.22 -5.37 10.79
CA VAL A 125 -21.57 -5.85 11.10
C VAL A 125 -22.14 -5.13 12.31
N GLU A 126 -21.41 -5.07 13.43
CA GLU A 126 -21.85 -4.37 14.65
C GLU A 126 -22.30 -2.94 14.39
N ARG A 127 -21.52 -2.18 13.59
CA ARG A 127 -21.75 -0.75 13.37
C ARG A 127 -22.76 -0.43 12.28
N LYS A 128 -22.92 -1.31 11.27
CA LYS A 128 -23.63 -0.97 10.03
C LYS A 128 -24.70 -1.95 9.61
N LEU A 129 -24.56 -3.23 9.96
CA LEU A 129 -25.45 -4.28 9.47
C LEU A 129 -26.24 -4.98 10.57
N LEU A 130 -25.94 -4.83 11.87
CA LEU A 130 -26.58 -5.64 12.91
C LEU A 130 -28.11 -5.57 12.85
N ASN A 131 -28.64 -4.36 12.64
CA ASN A 131 -30.08 -4.11 12.53
C ASN A 131 -30.55 -3.84 11.09
N ILE A 132 -29.65 -3.87 10.10
CA ILE A 132 -29.96 -3.54 8.69
C ILE A 132 -29.52 -4.71 7.82
N SER A 133 -30.38 -5.15 6.92
CA SER A 133 -29.96 -6.15 5.94
C SER A 133 -29.77 -5.61 4.55
N VAL A 134 -28.69 -6.08 3.94
CA VAL A 134 -28.43 -5.87 2.52
C VAL A 134 -29.23 -6.93 1.77
N THR A 135 -30.09 -6.51 0.85
CA THR A 135 -31.06 -7.38 0.19
C THR A 135 -31.03 -7.14 -1.32
N GLY A 136 -31.62 -8.03 -2.11
CA GLY A 136 -31.81 -7.87 -3.54
C GLY A 136 -32.87 -6.82 -3.87
N LYS A 137 -33.14 -6.66 -5.17
CA LYS A 137 -34.29 -5.89 -5.65
C LYS A 137 -35.51 -6.82 -5.61
N ARG A 138 -36.28 -6.77 -4.52
CA ARG A 138 -37.48 -7.61 -4.37
C ARG A 138 -38.57 -7.21 -5.38
N LEU A 139 -39.22 -8.21 -5.98
CA LEU A 139 -40.31 -8.09 -6.95
C LEU A 139 -41.58 -8.75 -6.39
N ASP A 140 -42.08 -8.34 -5.22
CA ASP A 140 -43.35 -8.88 -4.73
C ASP A 140 -44.53 -8.05 -5.28
N ALA A 141 -45.61 -8.73 -5.68
CA ALA A 141 -46.79 -8.11 -6.29
C ALA A 141 -47.60 -7.22 -5.33
N GLU A 142 -47.46 -7.38 -4.00
CA GLU A 142 -48.24 -6.63 -2.98
C GLU A 142 -47.42 -6.19 -1.75
N GLY A 143 -46.09 -6.34 -1.77
CA GLY A 143 -45.20 -6.05 -0.63
C GLY A 143 -44.54 -4.65 -0.67
N PRO A 144 -43.98 -4.15 0.45
CA PRO A 144 -43.19 -2.92 0.45
C PRO A 144 -41.92 -3.08 -0.38
N ASN A 145 -41.73 -2.20 -1.37
CA ASN A 145 -40.53 -2.14 -2.20
C ASN A 145 -39.32 -1.66 -1.38
N PHE A 146 -38.38 -2.55 -1.10
CA PHE A 146 -37.08 -2.19 -0.53
C PHE A 146 -36.03 -2.13 -1.63
N THR A 147 -35.40 -0.96 -1.81
CA THR A 147 -34.26 -0.83 -2.73
C THR A 147 -32.98 -1.22 -2.01
N HIS A 148 -32.59 -2.50 -2.16
CA HIS A 148 -31.29 -3.04 -1.79
C HIS A 148 -30.93 -3.08 -0.28
N ARG A 149 -31.78 -2.50 0.58
CA ARG A 149 -31.65 -2.58 2.04
C ARG A 149 -33.02 -2.72 2.70
N ARG A 150 -33.17 -3.77 3.53
CA ARG A 150 -34.32 -3.95 4.42
C ARG A 150 -34.13 -3.03 5.65
N PRO A 151 -35.10 -2.18 6.02
CA PRO A 151 -34.99 -1.24 7.13
C PRO A 151 -34.87 -1.94 8.48
N GLU A 152 -34.57 -1.14 9.51
CA GLU A 152 -34.41 -1.61 10.88
C GLU A 152 -35.71 -2.21 11.45
N VAL A 153 -35.59 -3.43 11.99
CA VAL A 153 -36.64 -4.12 12.72
C VAL A 153 -36.57 -3.65 14.17
N LYS A 154 -37.54 -2.83 14.59
CA LYS A 154 -37.54 -2.20 15.92
C LYS A 154 -38.08 -3.10 17.03
N ASP A 155 -38.95 -4.04 16.68
CA ASP A 155 -39.62 -4.93 17.63
C ASP A 155 -39.46 -6.38 17.18
N VAL A 156 -38.64 -7.13 17.90
CA VAL A 156 -38.39 -8.54 17.65
C VAL A 156 -39.19 -9.36 18.65
N GLU A 157 -40.50 -9.37 18.50
CA GLU A 157 -41.28 -10.44 19.10
C GLU A 157 -41.01 -11.68 18.27
N LEU A 158 -40.34 -12.67 18.87
CA LEU A 158 -40.30 -14.00 18.25
C LEU A 158 -41.75 -14.44 18.13
N PRO A 159 -42.23 -14.79 16.93
CA PRO A 159 -43.58 -15.32 16.81
C PRO A 159 -43.68 -16.47 17.82
N ALA A 160 -44.68 -16.41 18.69
CA ALA A 160 -45.06 -17.58 19.47
C ALA A 160 -45.20 -18.74 18.47
N GLU A 161 -44.77 -19.95 18.84
CA GLU A 161 -44.92 -21.16 18.02
C GLU A 161 -46.42 -21.39 17.76
N GLY A 162 -46.99 -20.62 16.84
CA GLY A 162 -48.33 -20.74 16.36
C GLY A 162 -48.38 -22.02 15.56
N GLU A 163 -49.41 -22.81 15.82
CA GLU A 163 -49.76 -23.96 15.00
C GLU A 163 -50.22 -23.44 13.63
N ASP A 164 -49.28 -22.96 12.81
CA ASP A 164 -49.53 -22.74 11.39
C ASP A 164 -49.85 -24.11 10.80
N GLU A 165 -51.15 -24.37 10.58
CA GLU A 165 -51.63 -25.57 9.91
C GLU A 165 -50.84 -25.73 8.61
N ALA A 166 -50.15 -26.87 8.49
CA ALA A 166 -49.33 -27.16 7.33
C ALA A 166 -50.22 -27.16 6.08
N VAL A 167 -50.19 -26.08 5.30
CA VAL A 167 -50.91 -25.99 4.03
C VAL A 167 -50.23 -26.95 3.05
N PRO A 168 -50.92 -27.99 2.56
CA PRO A 168 -50.32 -28.97 1.65
C PRO A 168 -49.73 -28.28 0.41
N GLY A 169 -48.48 -28.62 0.08
CA GLY A 169 -47.77 -28.07 -1.08
C GLY A 169 -47.03 -26.74 -0.84
N ARG A 170 -47.05 -26.18 0.37
CA ARG A 170 -46.19 -25.04 0.74
C ARG A 170 -45.01 -25.52 1.58
N PHE A 171 -43.81 -25.10 1.19
CA PHE A 171 -42.62 -25.25 2.01
C PHE A 171 -42.67 -24.24 3.16
N SER A 172 -42.33 -24.68 4.37
CA SER A 172 -42.16 -23.81 5.53
C SER A 172 -40.74 -23.91 6.06
N ILE A 173 -40.28 -22.82 6.65
CA ILE A 173 -38.96 -22.72 7.28
C ILE A 173 -39.09 -23.23 8.71
N VAL A 174 -38.31 -24.25 9.07
CA VAL A 174 -38.24 -24.77 10.45
C VAL A 174 -37.41 -23.83 11.30
N ASP A 175 -36.21 -23.49 10.81
CA ASP A 175 -35.26 -22.68 11.53
C ASP A 175 -34.31 -21.97 10.57
N ILE A 176 -33.67 -20.93 11.09
CA ILE A 176 -32.50 -20.29 10.47
C ILE A 176 -31.30 -20.63 11.35
N THR A 177 -30.32 -21.32 10.77
CA THR A 177 -29.17 -21.90 11.51
C THR A 177 -27.85 -21.20 11.22
N GLY A 178 -27.81 -20.35 10.19
CA GLY A 178 -26.60 -19.69 9.71
C GLY A 178 -26.86 -18.30 9.15
N TYR A 179 -25.81 -17.49 9.14
CA TYR A 179 -25.78 -16.16 8.52
C TYR A 179 -24.47 -16.01 7.76
N MET A 180 -24.55 -15.41 6.58
CA MET A 180 -23.42 -15.08 5.72
C MET A 180 -23.56 -13.61 5.25
N PRO A 181 -22.60 -12.74 5.60
CA PRO A 181 -22.64 -11.33 5.20
C PRO A 181 -22.37 -11.15 3.69
N PRO A 182 -22.65 -9.97 3.12
CA PRO A 182 -22.69 -9.77 1.67
C PRO A 182 -21.36 -10.01 0.96
N TRP A 183 -20.23 -9.68 1.61
CA TRP A 183 -18.90 -9.92 1.03
C TRP A 183 -18.52 -11.40 1.04
N GLU A 184 -18.96 -12.18 2.04
CA GLU A 184 -18.76 -13.63 2.10
C GLU A 184 -19.66 -14.33 1.07
N ALA A 185 -20.93 -13.91 0.98
CA ALA A 185 -21.92 -14.43 0.04
C ALA A 185 -21.53 -14.19 -1.43
N TRP A 186 -21.05 -12.99 -1.75
CA TRP A 186 -20.59 -12.67 -3.09
C TRP A 186 -19.37 -13.50 -3.52
N CYS A 187 -18.53 -13.95 -2.58
CA CYS A 187 -17.41 -14.85 -2.84
C CYS A 187 -17.77 -16.34 -2.65
N HIS A 188 -19.04 -16.68 -2.41
CA HIS A 188 -19.48 -18.05 -2.16
C HIS A 188 -19.91 -18.73 -3.47
N GLU A 189 -19.56 -20.02 -3.62
CA GLU A 189 -19.79 -20.79 -4.85
C GLU A 189 -21.28 -20.95 -5.20
N HIS A 190 -22.15 -21.00 -4.18
CA HIS A 190 -23.59 -21.20 -4.39
C HIS A 190 -24.44 -19.95 -4.20
N ALA A 191 -23.91 -18.87 -3.61
CA ALA A 191 -24.71 -17.68 -3.30
C ALA A 191 -24.45 -16.57 -4.33
N GLY A 192 -23.19 -16.17 -4.52
CA GLY A 192 -22.73 -15.33 -5.64
C GLY A 192 -23.33 -13.93 -5.79
N PHE A 193 -24.24 -13.52 -4.91
CA PHE A 193 -24.87 -12.20 -4.90
C PHE A 193 -24.41 -11.40 -3.69
N TYR A 194 -24.25 -10.08 -3.85
CA TYR A 194 -23.81 -9.16 -2.80
C TYR A 194 -24.97 -8.78 -1.86
N GLN A 195 -25.54 -9.75 -1.16
CA GLN A 195 -26.61 -9.57 -0.19
C GLN A 195 -26.42 -10.45 1.04
N ASP A 196 -27.16 -10.18 2.11
CA ASP A 196 -27.19 -11.06 3.27
C ASP A 196 -27.82 -12.40 2.87
N PHE A 197 -27.18 -13.50 3.28
CA PHE A 197 -27.70 -14.86 3.10
C PHE A 197 -27.89 -15.52 4.47
N TYR A 198 -28.90 -16.38 4.54
CA TYR A 198 -29.27 -17.12 5.74
C TYR A 198 -29.38 -18.60 5.42
N GLN A 199 -28.82 -19.43 6.29
CA GLN A 199 -28.96 -20.86 6.13
C GLN A 199 -30.31 -21.29 6.70
N VAL A 200 -31.20 -21.74 5.84
CA VAL A 200 -32.59 -22.08 6.13
C VAL A 200 -32.75 -23.59 6.18
N GLN A 201 -33.34 -24.10 7.25
CA GLN A 201 -33.71 -25.50 7.37
C GLN A 201 -35.19 -25.67 6.98
N TRP A 202 -35.47 -26.56 6.03
CA TRP A 202 -36.81 -26.72 5.47
C TRP A 202 -37.65 -27.78 6.18
N LYS A 203 -38.96 -27.55 6.27
CA LYS A 203 -39.98 -28.46 6.81
C LYS A 203 -40.65 -29.24 5.68
N SER A 204 -40.94 -30.51 5.91
CA SER A 204 -41.75 -31.34 5.00
C SER A 204 -43.22 -31.04 5.16
N ASP A 205 -43.99 -31.48 4.16
CA ASP A 205 -45.45 -31.53 4.18
C ASP A 205 -46.00 -32.31 5.38
N LYS A 206 -45.24 -33.29 5.87
CA LYS A 206 -45.54 -34.07 7.10
C LYS A 206 -45.10 -33.38 8.39
N GLY A 207 -44.60 -32.16 8.29
CA GLY A 207 -44.18 -31.36 9.42
C GLY A 207 -42.83 -31.75 10.04
N THR A 208 -42.09 -32.70 9.48
CA THR A 208 -40.75 -33.06 9.93
C THR A 208 -39.68 -32.33 9.11
N ALA A 209 -38.55 -31.97 9.72
CA ALA A 209 -37.44 -31.36 8.98
C ALA A 209 -36.93 -32.29 7.86
N TRP A 210 -36.49 -31.73 6.73
CA TRP A 210 -35.88 -32.49 5.62
C TRP A 210 -34.46 -33.01 5.95
N ALA A 211 -34.18 -33.31 7.21
CA ALA A 211 -32.85 -33.64 7.74
C ALA A 211 -32.17 -34.84 7.05
N GLY A 212 -32.89 -35.63 6.24
CA GLY A 212 -32.33 -36.72 5.43
C GLY A 212 -31.99 -36.36 3.98
N MET A 213 -32.43 -35.21 3.46
CA MET A 213 -32.17 -34.83 2.07
C MET A 213 -30.90 -33.99 1.96
N ASN A 214 -30.02 -34.37 1.02
CA ASN A 214 -28.80 -33.61 0.77
C ASN A 214 -29.03 -32.58 -0.34
N PHE A 215 -29.07 -31.31 0.06
CA PHE A 215 -29.23 -30.19 -0.86
C PHE A 215 -27.91 -29.57 -1.32
N SER A 216 -26.74 -30.10 -0.94
CA SER A 216 -25.43 -29.51 -1.31
C SER A 216 -25.19 -29.34 -2.81
N LYS A 217 -25.96 -30.02 -3.68
CA LYS A 217 -25.85 -29.94 -5.13
C LYS A 217 -26.92 -29.09 -5.80
N VAL A 218 -27.88 -28.56 -5.05
CA VAL A 218 -28.94 -27.70 -5.61
C VAL A 218 -28.45 -26.25 -5.65
N GLU A 219 -29.17 -25.41 -6.38
CA GLU A 219 -28.96 -23.96 -6.33
C GLU A 219 -29.05 -23.51 -4.87
N ASN A 220 -28.11 -22.67 -4.42
CA ASN A 220 -27.99 -22.28 -3.01
C ASN A 220 -27.77 -23.44 -2.01
N GLY A 221 -27.30 -24.61 -2.45
CA GLY A 221 -27.09 -25.76 -1.58
C GLY A 221 -26.21 -25.49 -0.36
N ALA A 222 -26.62 -26.00 0.82
CA ALA A 222 -25.79 -26.03 2.02
C ALA A 222 -25.25 -27.45 2.29
N VAL A 223 -24.14 -27.53 3.03
CA VAL A 223 -23.52 -28.81 3.41
C VAL A 223 -24.40 -29.58 4.41
N GLU A 224 -25.14 -28.86 5.25
CA GLU A 224 -26.04 -29.46 6.24
C GLU A 224 -27.30 -30.00 5.55
N ALA A 225 -27.63 -31.26 5.83
CA ALA A 225 -28.80 -31.91 5.25
C ALA A 225 -30.09 -31.16 5.59
N GLY A 226 -30.99 -31.07 4.61
CA GLY A 226 -32.26 -30.36 4.72
C GLY A 226 -32.15 -28.83 4.71
N SER A 227 -30.97 -28.27 4.41
CA SER A 227 -30.75 -26.81 4.44
C SER A 227 -30.24 -26.24 3.11
N THR A 228 -30.57 -24.97 2.86
CA THR A 228 -30.06 -24.15 1.75
C THR A 228 -29.68 -22.76 2.23
N TRP A 229 -28.89 -22.03 1.45
CA TRP A 229 -28.52 -20.63 1.68
C TRP A 229 -29.48 -19.70 0.97
N GLU A 230 -30.47 -19.17 1.67
CA GLU A 230 -31.47 -18.29 1.07
C GLU A 230 -31.06 -16.81 1.22
N PRO A 231 -31.26 -15.99 0.17
CA PRO A 231 -31.02 -14.56 0.26
C PRO A 231 -32.05 -13.87 1.15
N ASP A 232 -31.69 -12.73 1.74
CA ASP A 232 -32.55 -11.99 2.68
C ASP A 232 -33.93 -11.62 2.10
N ASP A 233 -34.03 -11.33 0.80
CA ASP A 233 -35.32 -11.02 0.15
C ASP A 233 -36.30 -12.20 0.14
N CYS A 234 -35.80 -13.44 0.14
CA CYS A 234 -36.61 -14.66 0.26
C CYS A 234 -37.09 -14.95 1.69
N ILE A 235 -36.55 -14.28 2.71
CA ILE A 235 -36.95 -14.51 4.11
C ILE A 235 -38.16 -13.63 4.47
N PRO A 236 -39.31 -14.21 4.87
CA PRO A 236 -40.49 -13.43 5.23
C PRO A 236 -40.25 -12.59 6.49
N PRO A 237 -40.88 -11.41 6.62
CA PRO A 237 -40.72 -10.54 7.79
C PRO A 237 -41.10 -11.21 9.12
N SER A 238 -42.02 -12.17 9.11
CA SER A 238 -42.39 -12.95 10.31
C SER A 238 -41.22 -13.73 10.92
N LEU A 239 -40.15 -13.98 10.16
CA LEU A 239 -38.94 -14.68 10.60
C LEU A 239 -37.78 -13.73 10.92
N ASP A 240 -38.01 -12.42 10.98
CA ASP A 240 -36.97 -11.42 11.27
C ASP A 240 -36.29 -11.68 12.64
N GLY A 241 -37.01 -12.23 13.61
CA GLY A 241 -36.41 -12.60 14.90
C GLY A 241 -35.39 -13.74 14.82
N MET A 242 -35.66 -14.77 14.02
CA MET A 242 -34.70 -15.86 13.79
C MET A 242 -33.48 -15.35 13.00
N ARG A 243 -33.72 -14.48 12.02
CA ARG A 243 -32.71 -13.83 11.19
C ARG A 243 -31.73 -13.01 12.02
N LEU A 244 -32.23 -12.12 12.87
CA LEU A 244 -31.42 -11.28 13.76
C LEU A 244 -30.69 -12.11 14.82
N ARG A 245 -31.30 -13.20 15.30
CA ARG A 245 -30.66 -14.16 16.22
C ARG A 245 -29.41 -14.77 15.59
N GLU A 246 -29.50 -15.28 14.36
CA GLU A 246 -28.33 -15.88 13.69
C GLU A 246 -27.28 -14.86 13.28
N LYS A 247 -27.69 -13.68 12.83
CA LYS A 247 -26.77 -12.57 12.55
C LYS A 247 -25.98 -12.17 13.79
N THR A 248 -26.64 -12.09 14.94
CA THR A 248 -26.01 -11.83 16.24
C THR A 248 -25.09 -12.96 16.67
N ARG A 249 -25.48 -14.23 16.45
CA ARG A 249 -24.63 -15.40 16.74
C ARG A 249 -23.37 -15.40 15.87
N TRP A 250 -23.50 -15.15 14.56
CA TRP A 250 -22.35 -15.02 13.66
C TRP A 250 -21.42 -13.90 14.11
N PHE A 251 -21.96 -12.73 14.46
CA PHE A 251 -21.16 -11.60 14.96
C PHE A 251 -20.33 -12.00 16.19
N LYS A 252 -20.95 -12.62 17.19
CA LYS A 252 -20.26 -13.11 18.40
C LYS A 252 -19.17 -14.12 18.05
N ARG A 253 -19.44 -15.10 17.18
CA ARG A 253 -18.46 -16.10 16.74
C ARG A 253 -17.27 -15.45 16.00
N LYS A 254 -17.55 -14.57 15.04
CA LYS A 254 -16.51 -13.89 14.24
C LYS A 254 -15.64 -12.99 15.11
N ARG A 255 -16.23 -12.26 16.06
CA ARG A 255 -15.48 -11.42 17.02
C ARG A 255 -14.52 -12.24 17.86
N VAL A 256 -14.94 -13.41 18.34
CA VAL A 256 -14.06 -14.33 19.10
C VAL A 256 -12.92 -14.85 18.22
N GLN A 257 -13.22 -15.22 16.96
CA GLN A 257 -12.20 -15.68 16.01
C GLN A 257 -11.17 -14.58 15.70
N GLU A 258 -11.62 -13.35 15.43
CA GLU A 258 -10.74 -12.20 15.16
C GLU A 258 -9.87 -11.85 16.37
N GLN A 259 -10.44 -11.85 17.59
CA GLN A 259 -9.67 -11.64 18.82
C GLN A 259 -8.64 -12.75 19.07
N LYS A 260 -8.98 -14.00 18.74
CA LYS A 260 -8.04 -15.12 18.84
C LYS A 260 -6.89 -14.95 17.85
N ALA A 261 -7.18 -14.61 16.59
CA ALA A 261 -6.16 -14.35 15.57
C ALA A 261 -5.24 -13.17 15.95
N GLU A 262 -5.80 -12.11 16.52
CA GLU A 262 -5.03 -10.97 17.04
C GLU A 262 -4.08 -11.39 18.16
N LYS A 263 -4.57 -12.21 19.12
CA LYS A 263 -3.73 -12.75 20.20
C LYS A 263 -2.62 -13.66 19.66
N GLU A 264 -2.93 -14.57 18.74
CA GLU A 264 -1.94 -15.46 18.11
C GLU A 264 -0.87 -14.67 17.35
N LEU A 265 -1.25 -13.60 16.64
CA LEU A 265 -0.31 -12.72 15.96
C LEU A 265 0.57 -11.94 16.95
N ALA A 266 -0.02 -11.45 18.04
CA ALA A 266 0.71 -10.79 19.13
C ALA A 266 1.68 -11.75 19.84
N GLU A 267 1.33 -13.03 19.99
CA GLU A 267 2.20 -14.05 20.56
C GLU A 267 3.30 -14.47 19.59
N ALA A 268 3.00 -14.64 18.30
CA ALA A 268 3.99 -14.96 17.27
C ALA A 268 5.04 -13.85 17.12
N THR A 269 4.63 -12.59 17.23
CA THR A 269 5.55 -11.43 17.21
C THR A 269 6.40 -11.33 18.48
N LYS A 270 5.87 -11.73 19.65
CA LYS A 270 6.65 -11.84 20.89
C LYS A 270 7.65 -13.01 20.85
N SER A 271 7.25 -14.16 20.31
CA SER A 271 8.06 -15.40 20.26
C SER A 271 9.25 -15.31 19.30
N LYS A 272 9.12 -14.55 18.20
CA LYS A 272 10.24 -14.27 17.28
C LYS A 272 11.32 -13.35 17.84
N ARG A 273 11.17 -12.85 19.07
CA ARG A 273 12.25 -12.16 19.78
C ARG A 273 13.24 -13.23 20.27
N PRO A 274 14.45 -13.32 19.71
CA PRO A 274 15.36 -14.44 19.99
C PRO A 274 15.60 -14.53 21.50
N ARG A 275 15.21 -15.68 22.07
CA ARG A 275 15.50 -16.08 23.44
C ARG A 275 16.99 -16.35 23.53
N ASN A 276 17.78 -15.29 23.65
CA ASN A 276 19.23 -15.41 23.66
C ASN A 276 19.67 -15.93 25.04
N GLU A 277 20.22 -17.14 25.03
CA GLU A 277 21.02 -17.75 26.07
C GLU A 277 22.21 -16.84 26.42
N SER A 278 22.34 -16.54 27.72
CA SER A 278 23.56 -16.38 28.53
C SER A 278 24.83 -15.67 28.01
N SER A 279 24.85 -15.00 26.86
CA SER A 279 26.02 -14.18 26.47
C SER A 279 25.86 -12.75 26.98
N SER A 280 26.77 -12.37 27.88
CA SER A 280 27.12 -11.00 28.32
C SER A 280 26.47 -9.88 27.50
N ARG A 281 25.43 -9.27 28.08
CA ARG A 281 24.65 -8.20 27.47
C ARG A 281 25.51 -6.96 27.23
N LEU A 282 25.78 -6.67 25.96
CA LEU A 282 25.95 -5.29 25.53
C LEU A 282 24.61 -4.55 25.76
N PRO A 283 24.62 -3.30 26.26
CA PRO A 283 23.41 -2.55 26.53
C PRO A 283 22.57 -2.41 25.25
N GLU A 284 21.28 -2.76 25.33
CA GLU A 284 20.33 -2.51 24.25
C GLU A 284 20.36 -1.02 23.91
N PRO A 285 20.50 -0.65 22.63
CA PRO A 285 20.48 0.76 22.25
C PRO A 285 19.10 1.35 22.57
N PRO A 286 19.05 2.61 23.08
CA PRO A 286 17.81 3.22 23.53
C PRO A 286 16.75 3.27 22.42
N ALA A 287 15.50 3.03 22.79
CA ALA A 287 14.33 2.87 21.92
C ALA A 287 14.06 4.05 20.95
N ASN A 288 14.75 5.18 21.11
CA ASN A 288 14.58 6.39 20.31
C ASN A 288 15.43 6.48 19.03
N LEU A 289 16.20 5.44 18.67
CA LEU A 289 16.95 5.43 17.40
C LEU A 289 16.08 5.22 16.15
N GLY A 290 14.77 4.99 16.29
CA GLY A 290 13.83 4.89 15.17
C GLY A 290 13.80 6.11 14.26
N ARG A 291 14.22 7.30 14.75
CA ARG A 291 14.30 8.53 13.94
C ARG A 291 15.44 8.54 12.91
N TYR A 292 16.38 7.58 12.94
CA TYR A 292 17.58 7.63 12.07
C TYR A 292 17.72 6.47 11.07
N ARG A 293 16.74 5.55 10.99
CA ARG A 293 16.78 4.45 10.03
C ARG A 293 16.07 4.85 8.72
N ARG A 294 16.83 5.37 7.74
CA ARG A 294 16.34 5.43 6.35
C ARG A 294 16.21 4.01 5.79
N ASN A 295 15.04 3.68 5.25
CA ASN A 295 14.71 2.40 4.61
C ASN A 295 15.14 2.31 3.12
N GLY A 296 15.91 3.29 2.64
CA GLY A 296 16.34 3.37 1.24
C GLY A 296 15.26 3.82 0.24
N SER A 297 14.05 4.18 0.68
CA SER A 297 13.07 4.81 -0.23
C SER A 297 13.57 6.17 -0.71
N ALA A 298 13.34 6.50 -1.98
CA ALA A 298 13.72 7.79 -2.53
C ALA A 298 13.06 8.92 -1.72
N LEU A 299 13.86 9.91 -1.28
CA LEU A 299 13.36 11.07 -0.54
C LEU A 299 12.27 11.86 -1.29
N MET A 300 12.27 11.71 -2.61
CA MET A 300 11.50 12.54 -3.52
C MET A 300 10.01 12.24 -3.50
N LYS A 301 9.56 11.05 -3.06
CA LYS A 301 8.11 10.80 -2.91
C LYS A 301 7.47 11.74 -1.89
N ASP A 302 8.21 12.20 -0.89
CA ASP A 302 7.72 13.17 0.10
C ASP A 302 7.88 14.63 -0.38
N LEU A 303 8.78 14.90 -1.34
CA LEU A 303 9.05 16.25 -1.88
C LEU A 303 8.24 16.59 -3.15
N PHE A 304 7.74 15.59 -3.88
CA PHE A 304 7.03 15.76 -5.16
C PHE A 304 5.57 15.31 -5.14
N LEU A 305 5.04 14.83 -4.00
CA LEU A 305 3.60 14.86 -3.83
C LEU A 305 3.17 16.33 -3.93
N GLN A 306 2.51 16.67 -5.04
CA GLN A 306 1.97 18.01 -5.36
C GLN A 306 0.88 18.49 -4.39
N ILE A 307 0.76 17.85 -3.24
CA ILE A 307 -0.06 18.26 -2.13
C ILE A 307 0.97 18.45 -1.02
N GLY A 308 1.50 19.67 -0.90
CA GLY A 308 2.13 20.05 0.37
C GLY A 308 1.15 19.68 1.48
N HIS A 309 1.66 19.23 2.62
CA HIS A 309 0.85 18.80 3.77
C HIS A 309 -0.19 19.86 4.23
N ASP A 310 -0.17 21.04 3.62
CA ASP A 310 -0.92 22.24 3.96
C ASP A 310 -2.02 22.61 2.93
N PHE A 311 -2.35 21.75 1.95
CA PHE A 311 -3.26 22.13 0.84
C PHE A 311 -4.51 21.27 0.61
N ASP A 312 -4.94 20.42 1.54
CA ASP A 312 -6.30 19.84 1.46
C ASP A 312 -7.33 20.85 2.03
N ARG A 313 -7.86 21.71 1.15
CA ARG A 313 -8.83 22.77 1.48
C ARG A 313 -10.06 22.25 2.25
N ALA A 314 -10.39 20.97 2.10
CA ALA A 314 -11.53 20.34 2.75
C ALA A 314 -11.27 19.92 4.22
N GLU A 315 -10.02 19.67 4.62
CA GLU A 315 -9.68 19.36 6.02
C GLU A 315 -9.45 20.62 6.86
N ALA A 316 -8.96 21.71 6.27
CA ALA A 316 -8.78 23.00 6.95
C ALA A 316 -10.10 23.57 7.53
N GLU A 317 -11.23 23.35 6.86
CA GLU A 317 -12.55 23.76 7.38
C GLU A 317 -13.09 22.85 8.50
N ALA A 318 -12.68 21.57 8.52
CA ALA A 318 -13.03 20.59 9.56
C ALA A 318 -12.13 20.71 10.82
N SER A 319 -10.95 21.32 10.68
CA SER A 319 -9.92 21.47 11.72
C SER A 319 -9.96 22.84 12.44
N LYS A 320 -11.11 23.52 12.48
CA LYS A 320 -11.25 24.80 13.21
C LYS A 320 -10.93 24.73 14.70
N ASP A 321 -10.78 23.52 15.26
CA ASP A 321 -10.61 23.29 16.69
C ASP A 321 -9.19 22.87 17.12
N VAL A 322 -8.23 22.70 16.20
CA VAL A 322 -6.86 22.27 16.59
C VAL A 322 -6.09 23.37 17.32
N CYS A 323 -6.40 24.63 17.03
CA CYS A 323 -5.74 25.81 17.62
C CYS A 323 -6.45 26.35 18.88
N SER A 324 -7.61 25.81 19.27
CA SER A 324 -8.32 26.27 20.48
C SER A 324 -7.60 25.89 21.78
N GLY A 325 -6.75 24.86 21.74
CA GLY A 325 -5.92 24.42 22.85
C GLY A 325 -4.52 25.05 22.94
N TRP A 326 -4.16 25.98 22.05
CA TRP A 326 -2.82 26.58 22.06
C TRP A 326 -2.73 27.72 23.09
N PRO A 327 -1.65 27.77 23.90
CA PRO A 327 -1.41 28.85 24.85
C PRO A 327 -1.42 30.23 24.17
N ARG A 328 -2.28 31.15 24.63
CA ARG A 328 -2.37 32.53 24.10
C ARG A 328 -1.72 33.55 25.02
N LYS A 329 -1.50 33.18 26.28
CA LYS A 329 -0.85 33.99 27.31
C LYS A 329 0.27 33.17 27.95
N ALA A 330 1.20 33.86 28.60
CA ALA A 330 2.28 33.19 29.34
C ALA A 330 1.71 32.27 30.43
N GLU A 331 0.58 32.63 31.03
CA GLU A 331 -0.11 31.82 32.04
C GLU A 331 -0.72 30.51 31.48
N ASP A 332 -0.96 30.42 30.18
CA ASP A 332 -1.56 29.24 29.55
C ASP A 332 -0.52 28.11 29.32
N TYR A 333 0.78 28.40 29.49
CA TYR A 333 1.84 27.41 29.41
C TYR A 333 1.86 26.53 30.68
N PRO A 334 2.11 25.22 30.56
CA PRO A 334 2.21 24.34 31.72
C PRO A 334 3.29 24.82 32.71
N PRO A 335 3.07 24.68 34.04
CA PRO A 335 4.05 25.10 35.04
C PRO A 335 5.42 24.47 34.81
N GLY A 336 6.48 25.29 34.78
CA GLY A 336 7.87 24.85 34.57
C GLY A 336 8.38 24.94 33.13
N TYR A 337 7.53 25.36 32.17
CA TYR A 337 7.94 25.61 30.79
C TYR A 337 8.13 27.12 30.55
N GLY A 338 9.20 27.47 29.84
CA GLY A 338 9.43 28.85 29.39
C GLY A 338 8.45 29.25 28.29
N CYS A 339 7.89 30.45 28.40
CA CYS A 339 7.02 31.03 27.40
C CYS A 339 7.85 31.60 26.23
N ALA A 340 7.37 31.48 24.98
CA ALA A 340 7.92 32.26 23.87
C ALA A 340 7.61 33.75 24.09
N ASP A 341 8.45 34.66 23.60
CA ASP A 341 8.18 36.11 23.68
C ASP A 341 8.01 36.68 22.26
N PRO A 342 6.78 37.06 21.85
CA PRO A 342 5.55 37.07 22.65
C PRO A 342 4.92 35.67 22.87
N PRO A 343 4.09 35.49 23.93
CA PRO A 343 3.34 34.26 24.19
C PRO A 343 2.34 33.98 23.06
N GLY A 344 2.48 32.85 22.38
CA GLY A 344 1.53 32.46 21.34
C GLY A 344 1.52 33.41 20.13
N ILE A 345 0.32 33.75 19.64
CA ILE A 345 0.14 34.49 18.40
C ILE A 345 0.57 35.95 18.57
N CYS A 346 1.09 36.56 17.50
CA CYS A 346 1.67 37.90 17.45
C CYS A 346 0.86 38.98 18.23
N HIS A 347 -0.47 38.84 18.29
CA HIS A 347 -1.41 39.58 19.16
C HIS A 347 -2.60 38.70 19.54
N ALA A 348 -3.39 39.10 20.55
CA ALA A 348 -4.60 38.39 20.98
C ALA A 348 -5.68 38.23 19.87
N THR A 349 -5.61 39.06 18.83
CA THR A 349 -6.47 39.05 17.64
C THR A 349 -5.73 38.66 16.36
N CYS A 350 -4.44 38.34 16.46
CA CYS A 350 -3.66 37.94 15.30
C CYS A 350 -3.86 36.44 15.08
N ASP A 351 -3.95 36.04 13.81
CA ASP A 351 -4.10 34.65 13.39
C ASP A 351 -2.85 34.16 12.62
N CYS A 352 -1.69 34.79 12.87
CA CYS A 352 -0.44 34.55 12.12
C CYS A 352 0.10 33.10 12.20
N MET A 353 -0.34 32.32 13.19
CA MET A 353 0.04 30.90 13.41
C MET A 353 -1.10 29.93 13.07
N ASP A 354 -2.19 30.41 12.47
CA ASP A 354 -3.29 29.58 11.98
C ASP A 354 -2.89 28.99 10.62
N GLU A 355 -2.15 27.88 10.64
CA GLU A 355 -1.63 27.18 9.44
C GLU A 355 -2.73 26.79 8.43
N ASN A 356 -4.01 26.86 8.86
CA ASN A 356 -5.18 26.57 8.04
C ASN A 356 -5.69 27.75 7.19
N LYS A 357 -5.16 28.97 7.36
CA LYS A 357 -5.48 30.05 6.43
C LYS A 357 -4.53 30.00 5.25
N LEU A 358 -5.11 30.03 4.04
CA LEU A 358 -4.35 30.30 2.81
C LEU A 358 -3.40 31.47 3.09
N PRO A 359 -2.11 31.38 2.71
CA PRO A 359 -1.17 32.47 2.96
C PRO A 359 -1.81 33.76 2.45
N GLU A 360 -2.01 34.73 3.35
CA GLU A 360 -2.62 36.02 3.02
C GLU A 360 -1.87 36.63 1.85
N GLN A 361 -2.45 36.56 0.65
CA GLN A 361 -1.81 36.99 -0.60
C GLN A 361 -1.73 38.52 -0.72
N THR A 362 -2.44 39.24 0.16
CA THR A 362 -2.60 40.69 0.12
C THR A 362 -2.17 41.30 1.45
N LYS A 363 -0.86 41.48 1.63
CA LYS A 363 -0.30 42.36 2.68
C LYS A 363 0.38 43.54 2.00
N ALA A 364 0.24 44.74 2.54
CA ALA A 364 0.88 45.93 1.97
C ALA A 364 2.41 45.77 1.80
N TRP A 365 3.08 44.99 2.66
CA TRP A 365 4.50 44.68 2.53
C TRP A 365 4.81 43.58 1.48
N LEU A 366 3.85 42.73 1.10
CA LEU A 366 3.98 41.80 -0.02
C LEU A 366 3.92 42.53 -1.36
N GLU A 367 3.15 43.61 -1.42
CA GLU A 367 3.00 44.48 -2.60
C GLU A 367 4.13 45.52 -2.74
N ASP A 368 4.99 45.68 -1.73
CA ASP A 368 6.14 46.59 -1.80
C ASP A 368 7.15 46.14 -2.88
N PRO A 369 7.36 46.92 -3.95
CA PRO A 369 8.32 46.57 -4.99
C PRO A 369 9.75 46.43 -4.48
N ARG A 370 10.11 47.14 -3.38
CA ARG A 370 11.43 47.07 -2.76
C ARG A 370 11.69 45.68 -2.22
N ARG A 371 10.70 45.05 -1.58
CA ARG A 371 10.82 43.69 -1.08
C ARG A 371 11.14 42.70 -2.19
N SER A 372 10.43 42.78 -3.33
CA SER A 372 10.67 41.87 -4.46
C SER A 372 12.07 42.07 -5.03
N SER A 373 12.55 43.31 -5.07
CA SER A 373 13.92 43.65 -5.48
C SER A 373 14.96 43.11 -4.49
N ASP A 374 14.77 43.33 -3.19
CA ASP A 374 15.66 42.86 -2.13
C ASP A 374 15.71 41.33 -2.04
N ALA A 375 14.56 40.66 -2.19
CA ALA A 375 14.48 39.20 -2.24
C ALA A 375 15.19 38.64 -3.49
N ALA A 376 14.99 39.26 -4.67
CA ALA A 376 15.69 38.87 -5.89
C ALA A 376 17.21 39.07 -5.76
N MET A 377 17.64 40.18 -5.14
CA MET A 377 19.03 40.47 -4.86
C MET A 377 19.63 39.51 -3.83
N ALA A 378 18.89 39.15 -2.77
CA ALA A 378 19.33 38.17 -1.78
C ALA A 378 19.47 36.77 -2.39
N ILE A 379 18.51 36.33 -3.20
CA ILE A 379 18.56 35.08 -3.98
C ILE A 379 19.75 35.11 -4.94
N HIS A 380 19.97 36.23 -5.62
CA HIS A 380 21.12 36.41 -6.51
C HIS A 380 22.44 36.31 -5.74
N ASN A 381 22.59 37.04 -4.63
CA ASN A 381 23.79 37.03 -3.79
C ASN A 381 24.07 35.65 -3.20
N LEU A 382 23.03 34.94 -2.72
CA LEU A 382 23.15 33.56 -2.27
C LEU A 382 23.61 32.64 -3.41
N SER A 383 23.10 32.86 -4.63
CA SER A 383 23.52 32.08 -5.81
C SER A 383 24.96 32.31 -6.24
N LEU A 384 25.52 33.48 -5.93
CA LEU A 384 26.92 33.80 -6.19
C LEU A 384 27.86 33.15 -5.18
N GLN A 385 27.36 32.72 -4.01
CA GLN A 385 28.11 31.97 -3.01
C GLN A 385 28.27 30.50 -3.44
N LYS A 386 28.94 30.27 -4.59
CA LYS A 386 29.18 28.94 -5.17
C LYS A 386 29.94 27.97 -4.26
N HIS A 387 30.51 28.47 -3.19
CA HIS A 387 31.14 27.66 -2.15
C HIS A 387 30.11 27.18 -1.12
N PHE A 388 29.05 27.90 -0.79
CA PHE A 388 28.03 27.40 0.14
C PHE A 388 26.83 26.79 -0.57
N VAL A 389 26.50 27.26 -1.77
CA VAL A 389 25.24 26.93 -2.45
C VAL A 389 25.42 26.74 -3.96
N ALA A 390 24.88 25.64 -4.48
CA ALA A 390 24.75 25.34 -5.89
C ALA A 390 23.35 25.75 -6.33
N ARG A 391 23.26 26.68 -7.29
CA ARG A 391 22.00 27.02 -7.94
C ARG A 391 21.70 25.99 -9.03
N ARG A 392 20.56 25.32 -8.92
CA ARG A 392 19.99 24.43 -9.96
C ARG A 392 18.75 25.05 -10.60
N GLY A 393 18.31 24.49 -11.72
CA GLY A 393 17.08 24.90 -12.42
C GLY A 393 17.16 26.27 -13.09
N SER A 394 18.32 26.64 -13.62
CA SER A 394 18.47 27.84 -14.46
C SER A 394 17.74 27.70 -15.81
N VAL A 395 17.55 26.48 -16.30
CA VAL A 395 16.83 26.19 -17.56
C VAL A 395 15.34 26.04 -17.32
N SER A 396 14.94 25.39 -16.21
CA SER A 396 13.53 25.20 -15.86
C SER A 396 12.87 26.47 -15.31
N ASN A 397 13.64 27.50 -14.95
CA ASN A 397 13.24 28.67 -14.14
C ASN A 397 12.83 28.34 -12.69
N TRP A 398 13.11 27.12 -12.22
CA TRP A 398 12.87 26.71 -10.84
C TRP A 398 14.20 26.79 -10.09
N HIS A 399 14.54 27.98 -9.61
CA HIS A 399 15.79 28.20 -8.89
C HIS A 399 15.79 27.46 -7.56
N ARG A 400 16.49 26.33 -7.51
CA ARG A 400 16.73 25.56 -6.28
C ARG A 400 18.15 25.82 -5.80
N PHE A 401 18.27 26.00 -4.50
CA PHE A 401 19.56 26.16 -3.83
C PHE A 401 19.86 24.90 -3.03
N GLU A 402 20.91 24.20 -3.42
CA GLU A 402 21.44 23.06 -2.67
C GLU A 402 22.72 23.48 -1.98
N PRO A 403 22.99 23.07 -0.74
CA PRO A 403 24.28 23.34 -0.12
C PRO A 403 25.39 22.69 -0.96
N VAL A 404 26.38 23.46 -1.40
CA VAL A 404 27.58 22.88 -2.00
C VAL A 404 28.36 22.22 -0.87
N GLN A 405 28.68 20.95 -1.04
CA GLN A 405 29.61 20.21 -0.18
C GLN A 405 31.06 20.73 -0.35
N THR A 406 31.31 22.03 -0.24
CA THR A 406 32.68 22.57 -0.34
C THR A 406 33.50 22.39 0.92
N GLY A 407 32.89 21.92 2.00
CA GLY A 407 33.63 21.28 3.06
C GLY A 407 33.98 19.85 2.64
N HIS A 408 35.08 19.65 1.93
CA HIS A 408 35.89 18.44 2.17
C HIS A 408 36.49 18.53 3.58
N ALA A 409 35.64 18.68 4.61
CA ALA A 409 36.01 18.44 5.98
C ALA A 409 36.22 16.93 6.06
N ASP A 410 37.45 16.51 5.76
CA ASP A 410 37.93 15.13 5.72
C ASP A 410 36.82 14.12 5.43
N GLN A 411 36.55 13.84 4.15
CA GLN A 411 35.71 12.69 3.77
C GLN A 411 36.11 11.54 4.68
N THR A 412 35.27 11.27 5.68
CA THR A 412 35.67 10.37 6.74
C THR A 412 36.02 9.04 6.07
N THR A 413 36.96 8.29 6.63
CA THR A 413 37.35 6.99 6.03
C THR A 413 36.13 6.13 5.70
N HIS A 414 35.04 6.29 6.46
CA HIS A 414 33.71 5.71 6.23
C HIS A 414 32.97 6.24 4.98
N ALA A 415 32.91 7.56 4.76
CA ALA A 415 32.24 8.15 3.59
C ALA A 415 32.93 7.73 2.29
N LYS A 416 34.26 7.75 2.25
CA LYS A 416 35.05 7.23 1.13
C LYS A 416 34.80 5.73 0.90
N ALA A 417 34.80 4.93 1.97
CA ALA A 417 34.50 3.50 1.88
C ALA A 417 33.08 3.22 1.35
N ALA A 418 32.10 4.08 1.67
CA ALA A 418 30.74 3.97 1.15
C ALA A 418 30.67 4.29 -0.36
N LEU A 419 31.33 5.36 -0.81
CA LEU A 419 31.43 5.70 -2.24
C LEU A 419 32.18 4.62 -3.02
N ASP A 420 33.28 4.09 -2.47
CA ASP A 420 34.04 3.02 -3.10
C ASP A 420 33.20 1.73 -3.25
N LEU A 421 32.42 1.36 -2.23
CA LEU A 421 31.52 0.21 -2.33
C LEU A 421 30.36 0.49 -3.30
N SER A 422 29.83 1.72 -3.33
CA SER A 422 28.82 2.14 -4.31
C SER A 422 29.34 1.96 -5.73
N LYS A 423 30.58 2.38 -6.00
CA LYS A 423 31.22 2.23 -7.30
C LYS A 423 31.33 0.76 -7.73
N VAL A 424 31.69 -0.15 -6.82
CA VAL A 424 31.73 -1.60 -7.10
C VAL A 424 30.35 -2.15 -7.45
N LEU A 425 29.30 -1.70 -6.76
CA LEU A 425 27.91 -2.04 -7.08
C LEU A 425 27.50 -1.51 -8.46
N GLU A 426 27.80 -0.25 -8.78
CA GLU A 426 27.48 0.35 -10.08
C GLU A 426 28.22 -0.36 -11.24
N GLU A 427 29.49 -0.68 -11.07
CA GLU A 427 30.27 -1.46 -12.05
C GLU A 427 29.70 -2.87 -12.25
N SER A 428 29.29 -3.50 -11.14
CA SER A 428 28.62 -4.81 -11.17
C SER A 428 27.29 -4.76 -11.92
N VAL A 429 26.47 -3.72 -11.67
CA VAL A 429 25.23 -3.50 -12.41
C VAL A 429 25.50 -3.28 -13.89
N ARG A 430 26.45 -2.41 -14.25
CA ARG A 430 26.82 -2.18 -15.66
C ARG A 430 27.32 -3.46 -16.34
N SER A 431 28.07 -4.30 -15.64
CA SER A 431 28.53 -5.59 -16.16
C SER A 431 27.38 -6.56 -16.42
N VAL A 432 26.38 -6.62 -15.52
CA VAL A 432 25.20 -7.47 -15.68
C VAL A 432 24.31 -6.97 -16.83
N LEU A 433 24.13 -5.65 -16.99
CA LEU A 433 23.34 -5.08 -18.09
C LEU A 433 23.98 -5.30 -19.47
N LYS A 434 25.30 -5.48 -19.52
CA LYS A 434 26.04 -5.86 -20.74
C LYS A 434 25.87 -7.33 -21.13
N ASP A 435 25.24 -8.16 -20.32
CA ASP A 435 25.02 -9.58 -20.61
C ASP A 435 23.68 -10.03 -20.02
N LEU A 436 22.58 -9.53 -20.57
CA LEU A 436 21.23 -9.81 -20.10
C LEU A 436 20.71 -11.13 -20.70
N PRO A 437 20.54 -12.20 -19.90
CA PRO A 437 19.98 -13.44 -20.40
C PRO A 437 18.53 -13.22 -20.83
N ILE A 438 18.16 -13.64 -22.05
CA ILE A 438 16.79 -13.47 -22.51
C ILE A 438 15.75 -14.15 -21.60
N LEU A 439 16.12 -15.29 -21.01
CA LEU A 439 15.26 -16.01 -20.07
C LEU A 439 14.86 -15.15 -18.87
N ALA A 440 15.72 -14.22 -18.43
CA ALA A 440 15.43 -13.30 -17.34
C ALA A 440 14.38 -12.25 -17.72
N LEU A 441 14.21 -11.96 -19.02
CA LEU A 441 13.18 -11.05 -19.55
C LEU A 441 11.85 -11.77 -19.84
N GLN A 442 11.85 -13.10 -19.96
CA GLN A 442 10.66 -13.92 -20.24
C GLN A 442 9.95 -14.43 -18.97
N GLN A 443 10.66 -14.50 -17.84
CA GLN A 443 10.09 -15.00 -16.60
C GLN A 443 8.94 -14.09 -16.12
N SER A 444 7.76 -14.69 -15.95
CA SER A 444 6.49 -14.01 -15.61
C SER A 444 6.40 -13.49 -14.15
N GLY A 445 7.51 -13.50 -13.40
CA GLY A 445 7.54 -13.07 -11.99
C GLY A 445 8.07 -11.65 -11.82
N ASP A 446 9.39 -11.54 -11.70
CA ASP A 446 10.05 -10.28 -11.35
C ASP A 446 10.49 -9.53 -12.60
N SER A 447 9.89 -8.36 -12.82
CA SER A 447 10.26 -7.57 -13.98
C SER A 447 11.64 -6.91 -13.85
N VAL A 448 12.40 -6.93 -14.94
CA VAL A 448 13.73 -6.33 -15.04
C VAL A 448 13.59 -4.83 -15.25
N ARG A 449 13.91 -4.03 -14.23
CA ARG A 449 13.96 -2.56 -14.30
C ARG A 449 15.40 -2.07 -14.37
N ILE A 450 15.69 -1.14 -15.28
CA ILE A 450 16.99 -0.49 -15.37
C ILE A 450 17.17 0.47 -14.18
N PRO A 451 18.16 0.26 -13.29
CA PRO A 451 18.33 1.09 -12.10
C PRO A 451 19.05 2.41 -12.42
N ALA A 452 18.28 3.47 -12.67
CA ALA A 452 18.84 4.79 -13.00
C ALA A 452 19.88 5.28 -11.97
N GLY A 453 19.62 5.06 -10.68
CA GLY A 453 20.53 5.44 -9.60
C GLY A 453 21.92 4.78 -9.71
N ALA A 454 22.01 3.58 -10.29
CA ALA A 454 23.28 2.90 -10.52
C ALA A 454 24.08 3.43 -11.72
N LEU A 455 23.42 4.14 -12.62
CA LEU A 455 23.96 4.49 -13.94
C LEU A 455 24.26 5.98 -14.05
N LEU A 456 23.48 6.82 -13.36
CA LEU A 456 23.71 8.25 -13.23
C LEU A 456 24.92 8.54 -12.35
N LYS A 457 25.61 9.65 -12.63
CA LYS A 457 26.70 10.12 -11.77
C LYS A 457 26.14 10.49 -10.39
N PRO A 458 26.92 10.38 -9.30
CA PRO A 458 26.46 10.78 -7.97
C PRO A 458 25.97 12.24 -7.88
N SER A 459 26.51 13.14 -8.70
CA SER A 459 26.09 14.55 -8.81
C SER A 459 24.81 14.77 -9.62
N GLU A 460 24.34 13.73 -10.31
CA GLU A 460 23.26 13.72 -11.30
C GLU A 460 22.18 12.70 -10.92
N ASP A 461 22.06 12.34 -9.64
CA ASP A 461 21.05 11.41 -9.11
C ASP A 461 19.65 12.07 -9.07
N TYR A 462 19.17 12.49 -10.24
CA TYR A 462 17.90 13.17 -10.43
C TYR A 462 16.75 12.17 -10.49
N VAL A 463 15.58 12.60 -10.01
CA VAL A 463 14.26 11.99 -10.27
C VAL A 463 13.31 13.16 -10.53
N PRO A 464 12.41 13.13 -11.54
CA PRO A 464 12.14 12.04 -12.46
C PRO A 464 13.09 12.00 -13.66
N VAL A 465 13.55 10.81 -14.01
CA VAL A 465 14.32 10.54 -15.23
C VAL A 465 13.44 9.67 -16.11
N HIS A 466 13.18 10.13 -17.33
CA HIS A 466 12.49 9.36 -18.35
C HIS A 466 13.47 8.43 -19.04
N PHE A 467 13.03 7.21 -19.34
CA PHE A 467 13.82 6.21 -20.01
C PHE A 467 13.39 6.16 -21.48
N GLN A 468 14.35 6.24 -22.40
CA GLN A 468 14.08 6.15 -23.82
C GLN A 468 14.98 5.11 -24.48
N LEU A 469 14.41 4.23 -25.31
CA LEU A 469 15.20 3.35 -26.17
C LEU A 469 15.81 4.16 -27.31
N SER A 470 17.13 4.32 -27.27
CA SER A 470 17.90 5.02 -28.28
C SER A 470 18.33 4.08 -29.40
N GLN A 471 18.16 4.58 -30.63
CA GLN A 471 18.98 4.20 -31.79
C GLN A 471 18.88 2.81 -32.42
N THR A 472 17.90 1.96 -32.11
CA THR A 472 17.57 0.87 -33.07
C THR A 472 16.06 0.69 -33.23
N ALA A 473 15.57 1.07 -34.42
CA ALA A 473 14.23 0.66 -34.87
C ALA A 473 14.05 -0.86 -34.71
N ALA A 474 15.15 -1.63 -34.83
CA ALA A 474 15.19 -3.06 -34.57
C ALA A 474 14.87 -3.43 -33.11
N ALA A 475 15.45 -2.78 -32.08
CA ALA A 475 15.13 -3.11 -30.68
C ALA A 475 13.65 -2.86 -30.35
N ARG A 476 13.09 -1.76 -30.86
CA ARG A 476 11.67 -1.41 -30.67
C ARG A 476 10.69 -2.39 -31.33
N GLN A 477 11.15 -3.36 -32.13
CA GLN A 477 10.27 -4.41 -32.67
C GLN A 477 10.07 -5.57 -31.69
N TRP A 478 11.00 -5.76 -30.74
CA TRP A 478 11.01 -6.92 -29.85
C TRP A 478 11.21 -6.57 -28.37
N LEU A 479 11.48 -5.31 -28.04
CA LEU A 479 11.69 -4.82 -26.68
C LEU A 479 10.84 -3.57 -26.44
N SER A 480 10.05 -3.62 -25.38
CA SER A 480 9.34 -2.47 -24.82
C SER A 480 10.06 -1.99 -23.57
N LEU A 481 10.14 -0.67 -23.42
CA LEU A 481 10.69 0.02 -22.26
C LEU A 481 9.63 1.00 -21.76
N SER A 482 9.18 0.81 -20.53
CA SER A 482 8.23 1.72 -19.88
C SER A 482 8.90 2.99 -19.38
N GLU A 483 8.08 3.97 -18.99
CA GLU A 483 8.56 5.24 -18.41
C GLU A 483 9.31 5.07 -17.09
N ASP A 484 9.08 3.98 -16.34
CA ASP A 484 9.77 3.66 -15.09
C ASP A 484 11.01 2.78 -15.30
N GLY A 485 11.43 2.56 -16.55
CA GLY A 485 12.63 1.80 -16.88
C GLY A 485 12.43 0.28 -16.91
N LYS A 486 11.18 -0.20 -16.90
CA LYS A 486 10.84 -1.62 -16.96
C LYS A 486 11.02 -2.16 -18.37
N LEU A 487 11.79 -3.24 -18.51
CA LEU A 487 11.97 -3.95 -19.77
C LEU A 487 10.91 -5.04 -19.90
N SER A 488 10.34 -5.17 -21.09
CA SER A 488 9.40 -6.24 -21.44
C SER A 488 9.62 -6.67 -22.88
N LEU A 489 9.66 -7.98 -23.14
CA LEU A 489 9.78 -8.49 -24.52
C LEU A 489 8.43 -8.35 -25.25
N MET A 490 8.50 -7.97 -26.52
CA MET A 490 7.39 -8.01 -27.45
C MET A 490 7.56 -9.22 -28.36
N GLY A 491 6.58 -10.13 -28.36
CA GLY A 491 6.64 -11.37 -29.13
C GLY A 491 7.75 -12.32 -28.66
N ASN A 492 8.43 -12.96 -29.61
CA ASN A 492 9.41 -14.03 -29.35
C ASN A 492 10.83 -13.50 -28.99
N GLY A 493 10.99 -12.19 -28.84
CA GLY A 493 12.30 -11.54 -28.61
C GLY A 493 13.08 -11.25 -29.90
N PRO A 494 14.39 -10.92 -29.79
CA PRO A 494 15.18 -10.48 -30.94
C PRO A 494 15.40 -11.60 -31.96
N PRO A 495 15.46 -11.28 -33.27
CA PRO A 495 15.64 -12.26 -34.35
C PRO A 495 17.05 -12.88 -34.38
N SER A 496 18.05 -12.21 -33.82
CA SER A 496 19.42 -12.71 -33.68
C SER A 496 19.98 -12.29 -32.32
N ARG A 497 20.92 -13.08 -31.79
CA ARG A 497 21.56 -12.85 -30.48
C ARG A 497 23.07 -13.02 -30.65
N PRO A 498 23.91 -12.19 -30.02
CA PRO A 498 23.58 -11.12 -29.08
C PRO A 498 22.86 -9.92 -29.73
N ALA A 499 21.91 -9.33 -29.02
CA ALA A 499 21.10 -8.20 -29.49
C ALA A 499 21.38 -6.94 -28.65
N PRO A 500 22.22 -6.00 -29.13
CA PRO A 500 22.52 -4.77 -28.42
C PRO A 500 21.33 -3.80 -28.47
N PHE A 501 21.12 -3.07 -27.39
CA PHE A 501 20.19 -1.96 -27.32
C PHE A 501 20.73 -0.87 -26.38
N ARG A 502 20.30 0.36 -26.60
CA ARG A 502 20.77 1.52 -25.84
C ARG A 502 19.60 2.17 -25.12
N VAL A 503 19.77 2.46 -23.84
CA VAL A 503 18.81 3.22 -23.04
C VAL A 503 19.40 4.58 -22.73
N GLU A 504 18.68 5.62 -23.14
CA GLU A 504 18.93 7.02 -22.82
C GLU A 504 18.12 7.44 -21.60
N PHE A 505 18.76 8.18 -20.71
CA PHE A 505 18.16 8.76 -19.52
C PHE A 505 17.91 10.24 -19.79
N LEU A 506 16.66 10.62 -19.91
CA LEU A 506 16.25 11.99 -20.18
C LEU A 506 15.74 12.65 -18.91
N HIS A 507 16.24 13.85 -18.64
CA HIS A 507 15.72 14.76 -17.63
C HIS A 507 15.10 15.98 -18.32
N SER A 508 14.35 16.80 -17.58
CA SER A 508 13.84 18.09 -18.08
C SER A 508 14.95 19.02 -18.59
N GLU A 509 16.18 18.82 -18.13
CA GLU A 509 17.38 19.56 -18.53
C GLU A 509 18.11 18.95 -19.75
N GLY A 510 17.63 17.82 -20.28
CA GLY A 510 18.20 17.13 -21.44
C GLY A 510 18.70 15.70 -21.14
N LEU A 511 19.57 15.18 -22.02
CA LEU A 511 20.15 13.85 -21.89
C LEU A 511 21.16 13.83 -20.72
N THR A 512 20.93 12.95 -19.74
CA THR A 512 21.75 12.84 -18.53
C THR A 512 22.75 11.70 -18.60
N ALA A 513 22.32 10.52 -19.06
CA ALA A 513 23.16 9.36 -19.18
C ALA A 513 22.73 8.47 -20.34
N VAL A 514 23.62 7.56 -20.73
CA VAL A 514 23.39 6.54 -21.74
C VAL A 514 23.95 5.23 -21.19
N VAL A 515 23.18 4.15 -21.31
CA VAL A 515 23.65 2.80 -20.99
C VAL A 515 23.49 1.90 -22.22
N ASP A 516 24.58 1.21 -22.55
CA ASP A 516 24.58 0.16 -23.56
C ASP A 516 24.29 -1.18 -22.87
N CYS A 517 23.26 -1.85 -23.35
CA CYS A 517 22.81 -3.15 -22.87
C CYS A 517 22.87 -4.18 -24.00
N MET A 518 22.92 -5.46 -23.65
CA MET A 518 22.96 -6.53 -24.65
C MET A 518 22.16 -7.74 -24.16
N VAL A 519 21.19 -8.19 -24.95
CA VAL A 519 20.46 -9.43 -24.69
C VAL A 519 21.21 -10.62 -25.29
N THR A 520 21.44 -11.66 -24.50
CA THR A 520 22.23 -12.84 -24.90
C THR A 520 21.46 -14.14 -24.67
N ASP A 521 21.94 -15.23 -25.30
CA ASP A 521 21.43 -16.61 -25.15
C ASP A 521 22.05 -17.38 -23.99
N THR A 522 22.85 -16.71 -23.16
CA THR A 522 23.54 -17.39 -22.07
C THR A 522 22.53 -17.91 -21.04
N GLN A 523 22.77 -19.13 -20.56
CA GLN A 523 22.08 -19.63 -19.36
C GLN A 523 22.79 -19.17 -18.08
N GLN A 524 23.97 -18.54 -18.20
CA GLN A 524 24.69 -18.04 -17.06
C GLN A 524 23.90 -16.90 -16.40
N LYS A 525 23.93 -16.85 -15.08
CA LYS A 525 23.33 -15.79 -14.28
C LYS A 525 24.45 -14.83 -13.84
N PRO A 526 24.87 -13.85 -14.66
CA PRO A 526 26.03 -13.00 -14.37
C PRO A 526 25.90 -12.21 -13.07
N TRP A 527 24.67 -12.02 -12.58
CA TRP A 527 24.43 -11.37 -11.29
C TRP A 527 24.85 -12.22 -10.08
N LEU A 528 25.01 -13.54 -10.23
CA LEU A 528 25.51 -14.40 -9.14
C LEU A 528 27.00 -14.15 -8.87
N SER A 529 27.82 -14.05 -9.93
CA SER A 529 29.24 -13.70 -9.79
C SER A 529 29.39 -12.25 -9.31
N ALA A 530 28.56 -11.33 -9.82
CA ALA A 530 28.50 -9.95 -9.34
C ALA A 530 28.18 -9.87 -7.83
N SER A 531 27.20 -10.63 -7.33
CA SER A 531 26.89 -10.72 -5.90
C SER A 531 28.09 -11.16 -5.06
N ALA A 532 28.85 -12.15 -5.54
CA ALA A 532 30.04 -12.62 -4.86
C ALA A 532 31.13 -11.54 -4.78
N THR A 533 31.36 -10.81 -5.88
CA THR A 533 32.30 -9.67 -5.93
C THR A 533 31.91 -8.56 -4.95
N ILE A 534 30.64 -8.17 -4.93
CA ILE A 534 30.11 -7.15 -4.00
C ILE A 534 30.30 -7.61 -2.54
N ALA A 535 29.94 -8.85 -2.23
CA ALA A 535 30.07 -9.41 -0.88
C ALA A 535 31.53 -9.53 -0.43
N ALA A 536 32.44 -9.90 -1.34
CA ALA A 536 33.88 -9.95 -1.05
C ALA A 536 34.43 -8.56 -0.72
N ARG A 537 34.04 -7.52 -1.45
CA ARG A 537 34.41 -6.13 -1.14
C ARG A 537 33.84 -5.68 0.21
N PHE A 538 32.57 -5.96 0.46
CA PHE A 538 31.88 -5.57 1.70
C PHE A 538 32.46 -6.26 2.94
N THR A 539 32.78 -7.55 2.86
CA THR A 539 33.31 -8.31 4.01
C THR A 539 34.73 -7.91 4.39
N ASN A 540 35.54 -7.45 3.44
CA ASN A 540 36.90 -6.99 3.70
C ASN A 540 36.92 -5.64 4.44
N VAL A 541 37.16 -5.67 5.76
CA VAL A 541 37.19 -4.48 6.63
C VAL A 541 38.29 -3.50 6.26
N ALA A 542 39.44 -4.00 5.78
CA ALA A 542 40.56 -3.15 5.37
C ALA A 542 40.25 -2.37 4.10
N LEU A 543 39.51 -2.97 3.16
CA LEU A 543 39.14 -2.36 1.89
C LEU A 543 37.82 -1.58 1.94
N CYS A 544 36.96 -1.89 2.91
CA CYS A 544 35.66 -1.24 3.12
C CYS A 544 35.43 -0.96 4.61
N PRO A 545 36.20 0.00 5.19
CA PRO A 545 36.09 0.39 6.59
C PRO A 545 34.83 1.23 6.82
N LEU A 546 33.65 0.64 6.65
CA LEU A 546 32.36 1.27 7.00
C LEU A 546 32.12 1.23 8.51
N SER A 547 31.39 2.21 9.04
CA SER A 547 31.00 2.19 10.45
C SER A 547 30.17 0.95 10.78
N ARG A 548 30.26 0.45 12.02
CA ARG A 548 29.61 -0.80 12.44
C ARG A 548 28.10 -0.77 12.19
N ASN A 549 27.43 0.35 12.50
CA ASN A 549 25.99 0.49 12.33
C ASN A 549 25.59 0.44 10.85
N VAL A 550 26.35 1.11 9.98
CA VAL A 550 26.12 1.07 8.52
C VAL A 550 26.31 -0.35 7.99
N ARG A 551 27.36 -1.07 8.44
CA ARG A 551 27.58 -2.47 8.05
C ARG A 551 26.40 -3.37 8.42
N VAL A 552 25.85 -3.25 9.62
CA VAL A 552 24.71 -4.08 10.05
C VAL A 552 23.51 -3.88 9.12
N VAL A 553 23.17 -2.64 8.80
CA VAL A 553 22.04 -2.32 7.92
C VAL A 553 22.29 -2.79 6.48
N LEU A 554 23.48 -2.54 5.93
CA LEU A 554 23.82 -3.00 4.58
C LEU A 554 23.86 -4.53 4.48
N GLN A 555 24.36 -5.21 5.52
CA GLN A 555 24.40 -6.67 5.56
C GLN A 555 23.00 -7.29 5.54
N GLU A 556 22.02 -6.68 6.21
CA GLU A 556 20.61 -7.11 6.17
C GLU A 556 20.06 -7.11 4.74
N HIS A 557 20.41 -6.09 3.94
CA HIS A 557 19.96 -5.98 2.56
C HIS A 557 20.78 -6.83 1.59
N LEU A 558 22.10 -6.91 1.76
CA LEU A 558 22.97 -7.81 1.00
C LEU A 558 22.58 -9.28 1.22
N ARG A 559 22.04 -9.65 2.39
CA ARG A 559 21.48 -10.99 2.65
C ARG A 559 20.35 -11.39 1.70
N LYS A 560 19.72 -10.45 1.00
CA LYS A 560 18.70 -10.74 -0.02
C LYS A 560 19.30 -11.35 -1.28
N MET A 561 20.58 -11.07 -1.59
CA MET A 561 21.26 -11.54 -2.80
C MET A 561 22.49 -12.43 -2.54
N PHE A 562 23.00 -12.47 -1.30
CA PHE A 562 24.17 -13.25 -0.91
C PHE A 562 23.97 -13.89 0.47
N SER A 563 24.35 -15.17 0.61
CA SER A 563 24.35 -15.88 1.89
C SER A 563 25.73 -15.74 2.55
N PHE A 564 25.82 -14.97 3.63
CA PHE A 564 27.09 -14.78 4.35
C PHE A 564 27.50 -16.03 5.14
N GLU A 565 26.51 -16.83 5.51
CA GLU A 565 26.69 -18.07 6.26
C GLU A 565 27.35 -19.15 5.38
N THR A 566 26.87 -19.32 4.15
CA THR A 566 27.43 -20.30 3.19
C THR A 566 28.49 -19.70 2.26
N LYS A 567 28.66 -18.37 2.25
CA LYS A 567 29.52 -17.61 1.33
C LYS A 567 29.18 -17.87 -0.15
N VAL A 568 27.89 -18.07 -0.45
CA VAL A 568 27.38 -18.35 -1.81
C VAL A 568 26.33 -17.31 -2.18
N ALA A 569 26.32 -16.87 -3.45
CA ALA A 569 25.28 -16.00 -3.99
C ALA A 569 23.92 -16.72 -3.99
N LYS A 570 22.86 -16.03 -3.59
CA LYS A 570 21.51 -16.63 -3.58
C LYS A 570 20.95 -16.68 -4.99
N GLU A 571 20.23 -17.76 -5.30
CA GLU A 571 19.47 -17.88 -6.54
C GLU A 571 18.23 -16.99 -6.49
N VAL A 572 18.39 -15.73 -6.89
CA VAL A 572 17.32 -14.75 -7.08
C VAL A 572 17.15 -14.40 -8.56
N SER A 573 15.96 -13.94 -8.93
CA SER A 573 15.71 -13.40 -10.28
C SER A 573 16.55 -12.14 -10.53
N LEU A 574 16.78 -11.82 -11.82
CA LEU A 574 17.51 -10.63 -12.20
C LEU A 574 16.77 -9.34 -11.76
N GLY A 575 15.45 -9.26 -11.97
CA GLY A 575 14.65 -8.11 -11.56
C GLY A 575 14.80 -7.82 -10.07
N ARG A 576 14.67 -8.87 -9.23
CA ARG A 576 14.87 -8.73 -7.78
C ARG A 576 16.30 -8.34 -7.42
N TRP A 577 17.30 -8.86 -8.11
CA TRP A 577 18.70 -8.52 -7.89
C TRP A 577 18.97 -7.04 -8.17
N LEU A 578 18.47 -6.51 -9.30
CA LEU A 578 18.62 -5.11 -9.68
C LEU A 578 17.95 -4.16 -8.68
N ASP A 579 16.74 -4.50 -8.20
CA ASP A 579 16.04 -3.72 -7.17
C ASP A 579 16.85 -3.62 -5.87
N VAL A 580 17.48 -4.73 -5.44
CA VAL A 580 18.31 -4.74 -4.22
C VAL A 580 19.60 -3.95 -4.45
N ALA A 581 20.24 -4.09 -5.61
CA ALA A 581 21.45 -3.35 -5.95
C ALA A 581 21.20 -1.84 -6.00
N ASP A 582 20.12 -1.40 -6.62
CA ASP A 582 19.72 0.01 -6.70
C ASP A 582 19.43 0.62 -5.32
N MET A 583 18.72 -0.11 -4.47
CA MET A 583 18.48 0.27 -3.08
C MET A 583 19.80 0.43 -2.32
N LEU A 584 20.74 -0.52 -2.45
CA LEU A 584 22.05 -0.47 -1.79
C LEU A 584 22.88 0.73 -2.26
N ILE A 585 22.88 1.03 -3.56
CA ILE A 585 23.58 2.20 -4.12
C ILE A 585 23.04 3.49 -3.52
N ARG A 586 21.71 3.67 -3.47
CA ARG A 586 21.08 4.84 -2.84
C ARG A 586 21.43 4.96 -1.36
N MET A 587 21.47 3.85 -0.62
CA MET A 587 21.86 3.84 0.79
C MET A 587 23.33 4.22 0.99
N LEU A 588 24.23 3.74 0.14
CA LEU A 588 25.66 4.05 0.19
C LEU A 588 25.94 5.51 -0.16
N ARG A 589 25.33 6.02 -1.23
CA ARG A 589 25.41 7.44 -1.61
C ARG A 589 24.88 8.33 -0.49
N THR A 590 23.74 7.99 0.09
CA THR A 590 23.20 8.70 1.26
C THR A 590 24.17 8.63 2.44
N THR A 591 24.77 7.48 2.72
CA THR A 591 25.73 7.35 3.82
C THR A 591 26.96 8.22 3.62
N ALA A 592 27.38 8.42 2.37
CA ALA A 592 28.51 9.28 2.04
C ALA A 592 28.20 10.78 2.13
N THR A 593 26.96 11.20 1.89
CA THR A 593 26.56 12.62 1.94
C THR A 593 26.15 13.09 3.34
N VAL A 594 25.84 12.15 4.22
CA VAL A 594 25.25 12.42 5.52
C VAL A 594 26.34 12.35 6.59
N ASP A 595 26.88 13.51 6.97
CA ASP A 595 27.80 13.71 8.12
C ASP A 595 27.10 13.45 9.48
N ILE A 596 26.31 12.38 9.63
CA ILE A 596 25.49 12.14 10.84
C ILE A 596 26.24 11.44 11.96
N VAL A 597 27.42 10.84 11.73
CA VAL A 597 28.12 10.20 12.84
C VAL A 597 28.95 11.24 13.57
N LYS A 598 28.34 11.94 14.54
CA LYS A 598 29.10 12.48 15.67
C LYS A 598 30.00 11.33 16.15
N PRO A 599 31.34 11.47 16.16
CA PRO A 599 32.21 10.40 16.63
C PRO A 599 31.72 9.97 18.00
N ASP A 600 31.56 8.65 18.20
CA ASP A 600 31.07 8.08 19.46
C ASP A 600 31.84 8.73 20.60
N ALA A 601 31.16 9.60 21.37
CA ALA A 601 31.74 10.35 22.49
C ALA A 601 32.27 9.42 23.62
N GLN A 602 32.13 8.10 23.46
CA GLN A 602 32.67 7.09 24.36
C GLN A 602 34.16 6.78 24.14
N THR A 603 34.79 7.20 23.04
CA THR A 603 36.24 6.96 22.83
C THR A 603 37.15 8.07 23.35
N SER A 604 36.59 9.20 23.79
CA SER A 604 37.37 10.31 24.38
C SER A 604 37.23 10.40 25.89
N ARG A 605 37.12 9.27 26.62
CA ARG A 605 37.48 9.30 28.04
C ARG A 605 38.99 9.58 28.10
N PRO A 606 39.42 10.76 28.60
CA PRO A 606 40.84 10.99 28.79
C PRO A 606 41.39 9.86 29.68
N PRO A 607 42.61 9.36 29.43
CA PRO A 607 43.22 8.36 30.29
C PRO A 607 43.13 8.86 31.74
N PRO A 608 42.80 7.98 32.71
CA PRO A 608 42.72 8.38 34.11
C PRO A 608 44.02 9.09 34.46
N ARG A 609 43.91 10.37 34.88
CA ARG A 609 45.03 11.13 35.43
C ARG A 609 45.68 10.24 36.48
N ALA A 610 46.92 9.82 36.23
CA ALA A 610 47.70 9.06 37.19
C ALA A 610 47.62 9.80 38.54
N ALA A 611 47.16 9.10 39.57
CA ALA A 611 47.12 9.63 40.92
C ALA A 611 48.53 10.13 41.26
N ALA A 612 48.66 11.43 41.49
CA ALA A 612 49.89 12.01 42.01
C ALA A 612 50.18 11.31 43.34
N VAL A 613 51.22 10.48 43.34
CA VAL A 613 51.81 9.92 44.54
C VAL A 613 52.30 11.11 45.38
N ALA A 614 51.52 11.48 46.39
CA ALA A 614 51.97 12.36 47.44
C ALA A 614 53.10 11.63 48.18
N ARG A 615 54.35 12.01 47.88
CA ARG A 615 55.47 11.76 48.78
C ARG A 615 55.30 12.70 49.98
N ALA A 616 54.87 12.13 51.10
CA ALA A 616 55.01 12.77 52.40
C ALA A 616 56.51 12.77 52.77
N GLY A 617 57.02 13.97 53.06
CA GLY A 617 58.09 14.20 54.02
C GLY A 617 57.48 14.79 55.28
#